data_AF-S0J4K2-F1
#
_entry.id   AF-S0J4K2-F1
#
_cell.length_a   1.000
_cell.length_b   1.000
_cell.length_c   1.000
_cell.angle_alpha   90.00
_cell.angle_beta   90.00
_cell.angle_gamma   90.00
#
_symmetry.space_group_name_H-M   'P 1'
#
loop_
_entity.id
_entity.type
_entity.pdbx_description
1 polymer ?
#
loop_
_entity_poly.entity_id
_entity_poly.type
_entity_poly.pdbx_seq_one_letter_code
_entity_poly.pdbx_strand_id
1 'polypeptide(L)'
;MEAKTLTSTDRQLLLYDIFKSCEQISFEEITSRLPVGRKMIQRDIRMLTDAGLICVRYSRKDRAYVHSGQKSVFQESAEGRYRTHLLKLRRIATLMTQLYMVDDSYYFGDSENVYTCKMCYYDLFPDASERMRQRDFEQLNRIGYDISYDNTQRRYFMWEDNGLREDFGVYRENGKLKRI
;
A
#
# COMPACT_ATOMS: atom_id res chain seq x y z
N MET A 1 21.63 -3.18 -2.49
CA MET A 1 20.58 -2.33 -3.11
C MET A 1 20.87 -0.89 -2.75
N GLU A 2 20.71 0.05 -3.70
CA GLU A 2 20.83 1.48 -3.39
C GLU A 2 19.58 1.98 -2.68
N ALA A 3 19.77 2.73 -1.60
CA ALA A 3 18.67 3.26 -0.82
C ALA A 3 17.83 4.27 -1.60
N LYS A 4 16.51 4.03 -1.70
CA LYS A 4 15.59 4.90 -2.43
C LYS A 4 14.94 5.91 -1.48
N THR A 5 14.89 7.17 -1.90
CA THR A 5 14.14 8.20 -1.16
C THR A 5 12.65 7.97 -1.37
N LEU A 6 11.91 7.90 -0.27
CA LEU A 6 10.46 7.70 -0.27
C LEU A 6 9.71 9.03 -0.45
N THR A 7 8.68 8.97 -1.27
CA THR A 7 7.74 10.08 -1.49
C THR A 7 6.71 10.18 -0.37
N SER A 8 5.89 11.24 -0.40
CA SER A 8 4.73 11.34 0.49
C SER A 8 3.72 10.21 0.27
N THR A 9 3.55 9.75 -0.98
CA THR A 9 2.62 8.65 -1.32
C THR A 9 3.12 7.35 -0.68
N ASP A 10 4.41 7.07 -0.81
CA ASP A 10 5.04 5.85 -0.31
C ASP A 10 4.85 5.73 1.21
N ARG A 11 5.13 6.84 1.92
CA ARG A 11 4.96 6.95 3.36
C ARG A 11 3.50 6.78 3.81
N GLN A 12 2.54 7.31 3.04
CA GLN A 12 1.11 7.16 3.31
C GLN A 12 0.66 5.71 3.13
N LEU A 13 1.15 5.03 2.10
CA LEU A 13 0.85 3.62 1.84
C LEU A 13 1.48 2.70 2.89
N LEU A 14 2.72 2.97 3.32
CA LEU A 14 3.32 2.26 4.46
C LEU A 14 2.52 2.47 5.76
N LEU A 15 2.00 3.68 5.98
CA LEU A 15 1.12 3.92 7.13
C LEU A 15 -0.21 3.15 7.00
N TYR A 16 -0.78 3.08 5.80
CA TYR A 16 -1.97 2.26 5.53
C TYR A 16 -1.70 0.77 5.82
N ASP A 17 -0.53 0.26 5.45
CA ASP A 17 -0.13 -1.12 5.70
C ASP A 17 -0.12 -1.48 7.20
N ILE A 18 0.32 -0.54 8.05
CA ILE A 18 0.21 -0.68 9.51
C ILE A 18 -1.27 -0.77 9.92
N PHE A 19 -2.10 0.18 9.47
CA PHE A 19 -3.50 0.25 9.89
C PHE A 19 -4.38 -0.90 9.39
N LYS A 20 -4.10 -1.46 8.20
CA LYS A 20 -4.88 -2.61 7.69
C LYS A 20 -4.63 -3.89 8.48
N SER A 21 -3.48 -3.96 9.16
CA SER A 21 -2.99 -5.16 9.85
C SER A 21 -3.18 -5.10 11.37
N CYS A 22 -3.79 -4.02 11.89
CA CYS A 22 -3.93 -3.78 13.33
C CYS A 22 -5.30 -3.18 13.68
N GLU A 23 -5.96 -3.72 14.72
CA GLU A 23 -7.21 -3.16 15.25
C GLU A 23 -6.97 -1.85 16.02
N GLN A 24 -5.84 -1.79 16.73
CA GLN A 24 -5.36 -0.62 17.47
C GLN A 24 -3.84 -0.48 17.28
N ILE A 25 -3.35 0.75 17.23
CA ILE A 25 -1.92 1.02 17.04
C ILE A 25 -1.52 2.33 17.76
N SER A 26 -0.52 2.24 18.62
CA SER A 26 0.06 3.38 19.33
C SER A 26 0.99 4.20 18.44
N PHE A 27 1.32 5.41 18.90
CA PHE A 27 2.30 6.24 18.19
C PHE A 27 3.68 5.57 18.13
N GLU A 28 4.08 4.93 19.23
CA GLU A 28 5.38 4.27 19.36
C GLU A 28 5.52 3.11 18.38
N GLU A 29 4.47 2.27 18.27
CA GLU A 29 4.40 1.19 17.30
C GLU A 29 4.43 1.68 15.85
N ILE A 30 3.76 2.79 15.53
CA ILE A 30 3.89 3.40 14.20
C ILE A 30 5.34 3.84 13.97
N THR A 31 5.94 4.56 14.91
CA THR A 31 7.29 5.11 14.73
C THR A 31 8.41 4.08 14.73
N SER A 32 8.19 2.91 15.34
CA SER A 32 9.12 1.79 15.28
C SER A 32 9.29 1.24 13.87
N ARG A 33 8.21 1.26 13.06
CA ARG A 33 8.18 0.77 11.67
C ARG A 33 8.37 1.89 10.65
N LEU A 34 7.89 3.09 10.98
CA LEU A 34 7.88 4.25 10.10
C LEU A 34 8.38 5.48 10.89
N PRO A 35 9.70 5.77 10.86
CA PRO A 35 10.33 6.75 11.74
C PRO A 35 10.04 8.18 11.26
N VAL A 36 8.81 8.66 11.50
CA VAL A 36 8.32 9.98 11.08
C VAL A 36 7.62 10.70 12.23
N GLY A 37 7.61 12.03 12.17
CA GLY A 37 7.11 12.84 13.29
C GLY A 37 5.58 12.81 13.46
N ARG A 38 5.10 13.11 14.67
CA ARG A 38 3.67 13.09 15.03
C ARG A 38 2.77 13.93 14.13
N LYS A 39 3.17 15.17 13.81
CA LYS A 39 2.41 16.05 12.90
C LYS A 39 2.25 15.43 11.51
N MET A 40 3.28 14.72 11.06
CA MET A 40 3.33 14.09 9.76
C MET A 40 2.45 12.83 9.71
N ILE A 41 2.43 12.03 10.79
CA ILE A 41 1.49 10.91 10.96
C ILE A 41 0.04 11.39 10.96
N GLN A 42 -0.28 12.43 11.74
CA GLN A 42 -1.64 12.98 11.79
C GLN A 42 -2.12 13.50 10.43
N ARG A 43 -1.22 14.17 9.67
CA ARG A 43 -1.52 14.60 8.31
C ARG A 43 -1.82 13.42 7.40
N ASP A 44 -1.04 12.36 7.47
CA ASP A 44 -1.25 11.18 6.63
C ASP A 44 -2.48 10.38 7.01
N ILE A 45 -2.78 10.23 8.31
CA ILE A 45 -4.03 9.63 8.78
C ILE A 45 -5.20 10.35 8.12
N ARG A 46 -5.20 11.68 8.09
CA ARG A 46 -6.23 12.45 7.39
C ARG A 46 -6.30 12.13 5.89
N MET A 47 -5.16 12.06 5.20
CA MET A 47 -5.15 11.70 3.77
C MET A 47 -5.74 10.30 3.53
N LEU A 48 -5.43 9.34 4.40
CA LEU A 48 -5.97 7.98 4.32
C LEU A 48 -7.47 7.93 4.67
N THR A 49 -7.91 8.72 5.64
CA THR A 49 -9.34 8.89 5.97
C THR A 49 -10.09 9.48 4.78
N ASP A 50 -9.61 10.58 4.20
CA ASP A 50 -10.26 11.26 3.08
C ASP A 50 -10.24 10.39 1.81
N ALA A 51 -9.22 9.53 1.64
CA ALA A 51 -9.18 8.52 0.59
C ALA A 51 -10.14 7.34 0.82
N GLY A 52 -10.86 7.31 1.94
CA GLY A 52 -11.77 6.24 2.32
C GLY A 52 -11.06 4.92 2.66
N LEU A 53 -9.80 4.98 3.10
CA LEU A 53 -8.99 3.79 3.39
C LEU A 53 -9.03 3.35 4.86
N ILE A 54 -9.19 4.30 5.78
CA ILE A 54 -9.25 4.01 7.22
C ILE A 54 -10.31 4.88 7.91
N CYS A 55 -10.86 4.38 9.01
CA CYS A 55 -11.69 5.17 9.91
C CYS A 55 -11.20 4.94 11.35
N VAL A 56 -10.27 5.78 11.80
CA VAL A 56 -9.63 5.63 13.11
C VAL A 56 -9.86 6.85 13.99
N ARG A 57 -9.91 6.62 15.30
CA ARG A 57 -9.98 7.67 16.33
C ARG A 57 -8.86 7.49 17.34
N TYR A 58 -8.32 8.59 17.85
CA TYR A 58 -7.34 8.51 18.93
C TYR A 58 -8.04 8.30 20.28
N SER A 59 -7.79 7.16 20.92
CA SER A 59 -8.22 6.89 22.30
C SER A 59 -7.18 7.43 23.28
N ARG A 60 -7.59 8.38 24.13
CA ARG A 60 -6.72 8.87 25.22
C ARG A 60 -6.45 7.80 26.27
N LYS A 61 -7.45 6.94 26.54
CA LYS A 61 -7.38 5.84 27.50
C LYS A 61 -6.33 4.82 27.07
N ASP A 62 -6.41 4.40 25.81
CA ASP A 62 -5.55 3.34 25.27
C ASP A 62 -4.24 3.92 24.69
N ARG A 63 -4.12 5.25 24.62
CA ARG A 63 -2.99 6.00 24.04
C ARG A 63 -2.65 5.55 22.61
N ALA A 64 -3.67 5.14 21.87
CA ALA A 64 -3.56 4.51 20.55
C ALA A 64 -4.65 5.02 19.60
N TYR A 65 -4.41 4.86 18.30
CA TYR A 65 -5.44 4.96 17.29
C TYR A 65 -6.20 3.64 17.23
N VAL A 66 -7.53 3.71 17.29
CA VAL A 66 -8.42 2.55 17.27
C VAL A 66 -9.38 2.71 16.09
N HIS A 67 -9.61 1.64 15.34
CA HIS A 67 -10.66 1.64 14.31
C HIS A 67 -12.03 1.94 14.94
N SER A 68 -12.79 2.83 14.31
CA SER A 68 -14.08 3.29 14.84
C SER A 68 -15.21 2.25 14.67
N GLY A 69 -14.97 1.19 13.89
CA GLY A 69 -15.98 0.24 13.43
C GLY A 69 -16.91 0.81 12.34
N GLN A 70 -16.80 2.09 12.00
CA GLN A 70 -17.55 2.71 10.92
C GLN A 70 -16.91 2.38 9.57
N LYS A 71 -17.74 2.26 8.54
CA LYS A 71 -17.26 2.10 7.17
C LYS A 71 -16.45 3.33 6.76
N SER A 72 -15.27 3.12 6.18
CA SER A 72 -14.48 4.19 5.60
C SER A 72 -15.17 4.74 4.35
N VAL A 73 -15.22 6.07 4.22
CA VAL A 73 -15.95 6.77 3.14
C VAL A 73 -14.98 7.71 2.44
N PHE A 74 -14.98 7.66 1.10
CA PHE A 74 -14.18 8.56 0.28
C PHE A 74 -14.75 9.99 0.33
N GLN A 75 -13.89 10.99 0.42
CA GLN A 75 -14.29 12.38 0.39
C GLN A 75 -14.68 12.82 -1.03
N GLU A 76 -15.96 12.69 -1.37
CA GLU A 76 -16.44 12.98 -2.73
C GLU A 76 -16.31 14.46 -3.13
N SER A 77 -16.33 15.38 -2.16
CA SER A 77 -16.13 16.81 -2.39
C SER A 77 -14.68 17.21 -2.71
N ALA A 78 -13.73 16.27 -2.70
CA ALA A 78 -12.36 16.56 -3.07
C ALA A 78 -12.26 16.88 -4.57
N GLU A 79 -11.51 17.94 -4.90
CA GLU A 79 -11.32 18.41 -6.28
C GLU A 79 -9.83 18.55 -6.66
N GLY A 80 -9.56 18.69 -7.96
CA GLY A 80 -8.23 18.97 -8.51
C GLY A 80 -7.15 17.96 -8.11
N ARG A 81 -5.93 18.47 -7.87
CA ARG A 81 -4.76 17.65 -7.50
C ARG A 81 -4.98 16.85 -6.21
N TYR A 82 -5.82 17.37 -5.30
CA TYR A 82 -6.14 16.69 -4.06
C TYR A 82 -6.94 15.41 -4.34
N ARG A 83 -8.02 15.51 -5.12
CA ARG A 83 -8.80 14.34 -5.57
C ARG A 83 -7.94 13.31 -6.28
N THR A 84 -7.09 13.76 -7.21
CA THR A 84 -6.19 12.86 -7.97
C THR A 84 -5.28 12.07 -7.04
N HIS A 85 -4.76 12.70 -5.98
CA HIS A 85 -3.93 12.05 -4.99
C HIS A 85 -4.71 11.02 -4.17
N LEU A 86 -5.92 11.36 -3.70
CA LEU A 86 -6.78 10.42 -2.97
C LEU A 86 -7.16 9.19 -3.81
N LEU A 87 -7.50 9.41 -5.09
CA LEU A 87 -7.80 8.30 -6.02
C LEU A 87 -6.57 7.41 -6.25
N LYS A 88 -5.37 7.99 -6.34
CA LYS A 88 -4.13 7.22 -6.42
C LYS A 88 -3.89 6.38 -5.17
N LEU A 89 -4.06 6.96 -3.97
CA LEU A 89 -3.94 6.22 -2.71
C LEU A 89 -4.91 5.05 -2.67
N ARG A 90 -6.18 5.31 -3.00
CA ARG A 90 -7.23 4.29 -3.03
C ARG A 90 -6.88 3.14 -3.97
N ARG A 91 -6.45 3.45 -5.20
CA ARG A 91 -6.07 2.46 -6.21
C ARG A 91 -4.93 1.56 -5.73
N ILE A 92 -3.85 2.14 -5.20
CA ILE A 92 -2.69 1.34 -4.77
C ILE A 92 -2.99 0.55 -3.51
N ALA A 93 -3.73 1.12 -2.55
CA ALA A 93 -4.17 0.40 -1.35
C ALA A 93 -5.10 -0.79 -1.68
N THR A 94 -5.95 -0.66 -2.69
CA THR A 94 -6.72 -1.80 -3.22
C THR A 94 -5.79 -2.88 -3.77
N LEU A 95 -4.74 -2.53 -4.52
CA LEU A 95 -3.75 -3.52 -4.97
C LEU A 95 -3.01 -4.19 -3.80
N MET A 96 -2.68 -3.43 -2.75
CA MET A 96 -2.03 -3.97 -1.54
C MET A 96 -2.86 -5.04 -0.80
N THR A 97 -4.15 -5.17 -1.11
CA THR A 97 -5.09 -6.10 -0.43
C THR A 97 -5.77 -7.09 -1.36
N GLN A 98 -5.86 -6.79 -2.66
CA GLN A 98 -6.64 -7.57 -3.63
C GLN A 98 -5.83 -8.01 -4.84
N LEU A 99 -4.58 -7.57 -4.99
CA LEU A 99 -3.72 -8.10 -6.05
C LEU A 99 -3.32 -9.53 -5.69
N TYR A 100 -3.59 -10.48 -6.57
CA TYR A 100 -3.17 -11.87 -6.40
C TYR A 100 -2.87 -12.50 -7.77
N MET A 101 -2.28 -13.69 -7.72
CA MET A 101 -2.13 -14.58 -8.88
C MET A 101 -2.41 -16.01 -8.45
N VAL A 102 -2.78 -16.86 -9.39
CA VAL A 102 -2.90 -18.30 -9.12
C VAL A 102 -1.52 -18.92 -9.37
N ASP A 103 -0.90 -19.47 -8.32
CA ASP A 103 0.32 -20.26 -8.48
C ASP A 103 -0.05 -21.66 -8.98
N ASP A 104 0.10 -21.88 -10.28
CA ASP A 104 -0.18 -23.16 -10.95
C ASP A 104 0.89 -24.25 -10.68
N SER A 105 1.81 -24.03 -9.73
CA SER A 105 2.99 -24.87 -9.51
C SER A 105 2.72 -26.31 -9.07
N TYR A 106 1.47 -26.71 -8.79
CA TYR A 106 1.17 -28.04 -8.24
C TYR A 106 0.36 -29.00 -9.11
N TYR A 107 -0.35 -28.57 -10.17
CA TYR A 107 -1.30 -29.49 -10.85
C TYR A 107 -1.40 -29.48 -12.38
N PHE A 108 -0.81 -28.55 -13.14
CA PHE A 108 -0.99 -28.55 -14.60
C PHE A 108 0.28 -28.22 -15.37
N GLY A 109 0.81 -29.22 -16.08
CA GLY A 109 1.66 -28.99 -17.24
C GLY A 109 0.83 -28.34 -18.35
N ASP A 110 1.37 -27.27 -18.96
CA ASP A 110 0.81 -26.54 -20.10
C ASP A 110 -0.56 -25.85 -19.90
N SER A 111 -0.68 -25.05 -18.84
CA SER A 111 -1.80 -24.12 -18.67
C SER A 111 -1.53 -22.79 -19.40
N GLU A 112 -2.03 -22.64 -20.64
CA GLU A 112 -2.02 -21.37 -21.39
C GLU A 112 -2.90 -20.26 -20.74
N ASN A 113 -3.62 -20.57 -19.65
CA ASN A 113 -4.64 -19.71 -19.03
C ASN A 113 -4.39 -19.41 -17.55
N VAL A 114 -3.13 -19.27 -17.12
CA VAL A 114 -2.86 -18.92 -15.72
C VAL A 114 -3.29 -17.50 -15.41
N TYR A 115 -4.10 -17.33 -14.36
CA TYR A 115 -4.52 -16.01 -13.89
C TYR A 115 -3.35 -15.25 -13.26
N THR A 116 -2.90 -14.18 -13.92
CA THR A 116 -1.70 -13.41 -13.54
C THR A 116 -2.03 -12.14 -12.78
N CYS A 117 -1.03 -11.55 -12.09
CA CYS A 117 -1.17 -10.21 -11.49
C CYS A 117 -1.61 -9.13 -12.50
N LYS A 118 -1.25 -9.28 -13.78
CA LYS A 118 -1.68 -8.37 -14.84
C LYS A 118 -3.19 -8.46 -15.07
N MET A 119 -3.74 -9.69 -15.11
CA MET A 119 -5.18 -9.91 -15.27
C MET A 119 -5.93 -9.36 -14.06
N CYS A 120 -5.50 -9.71 -12.85
CA CYS A 120 -6.04 -9.18 -11.60
C CYS A 120 -6.08 -7.65 -11.57
N TYR A 121 -4.99 -6.99 -11.97
CA TYR A 121 -4.94 -5.54 -12.02
C TYR A 121 -6.03 -4.94 -12.93
N TYR A 122 -6.25 -5.51 -14.12
CA TYR A 122 -7.25 -4.98 -15.06
C TYR A 122 -8.69 -5.34 -14.68
N ASP A 123 -8.90 -6.44 -13.95
CA ASP A 123 -10.21 -6.75 -13.37
C ASP A 123 -10.58 -5.72 -12.29
N LEU A 124 -9.60 -5.30 -11.48
CA LEU A 124 -9.77 -4.25 -10.47
C LEU A 124 -9.92 -2.85 -11.08
N PHE A 125 -9.22 -2.59 -12.19
CA PHE A 125 -9.15 -1.28 -12.85
C PHE A 125 -9.24 -1.39 -14.38
N PRO A 126 -10.44 -1.64 -14.94
CA PRO A 126 -10.61 -1.94 -16.37
C PRO A 126 -10.23 -0.76 -17.28
N ASP A 127 -10.37 0.48 -16.81
CA ASP A 127 -10.05 1.68 -17.57
C ASP A 127 -8.58 2.12 -17.45
N ALA A 128 -7.74 1.36 -16.73
CA ALA A 128 -6.35 1.73 -16.52
C ALA A 128 -5.50 1.52 -17.79
N SER A 129 -4.55 2.42 -18.01
CA SER A 129 -3.55 2.22 -19.07
C SER A 129 -2.41 1.31 -18.61
N GLU A 130 -1.73 0.67 -19.57
CA GLU A 130 -0.49 -0.09 -19.31
C GLU A 130 0.57 0.75 -18.59
N ARG A 131 0.70 2.03 -18.95
CA ARG A 131 1.62 2.97 -18.26
C ARG A 131 1.23 3.21 -16.79
N MET A 132 -0.07 3.23 -16.48
CA MET A 132 -0.55 3.36 -15.10
C MET A 132 -0.19 2.11 -14.30
N ARG A 133 -0.46 0.92 -14.85
CA ARG A 133 -0.12 -0.37 -14.24
C ARG A 133 1.36 -0.48 -13.90
N GLN A 134 2.24 -0.17 -14.85
CA GLN A 134 3.70 -0.21 -14.64
C GLN A 134 4.12 0.71 -13.48
N ARG A 135 3.60 1.95 -13.45
CA ARG A 135 3.89 2.91 -12.37
C ARG A 135 3.38 2.45 -11.01
N ASP A 136 2.21 1.82 -10.96
CA ASP A 136 1.64 1.35 -9.70
C ASP A 136 2.40 0.11 -9.19
N PHE A 137 2.84 -0.79 -10.07
CA PHE A 137 3.71 -1.92 -9.69
C PHE A 137 5.08 -1.44 -9.21
N GLU A 138 5.69 -0.46 -9.89
CA GLU A 138 6.91 0.20 -9.39
C GLU A 138 6.71 0.82 -8.01
N GLN A 139 5.53 1.39 -7.76
CA GLN A 139 5.19 2.01 -6.50
C GLN A 139 5.02 0.99 -5.37
N LEU A 140 4.37 -0.15 -5.65
CA LEU A 140 4.25 -1.31 -4.76
C LEU A 140 5.63 -1.90 -4.42
N ASN A 141 6.49 -2.08 -5.43
CA ASN A 141 7.87 -2.51 -5.23
C ASN A 141 8.65 -1.57 -4.31
N ARG A 142 8.49 -0.25 -4.49
CA ARG A 142 9.18 0.74 -3.65
C ARG A 142 8.74 0.68 -2.18
N ILE A 143 7.54 0.19 -1.90
CA ILE A 143 7.04 -0.04 -0.53
C ILE A 143 7.14 -1.51 -0.09
N GLY A 144 7.80 -2.37 -0.88
CA GLY A 144 8.19 -3.73 -0.49
C GLY A 144 7.21 -4.87 -0.79
N TYR A 145 6.31 -4.74 -1.78
CA TYR A 145 5.34 -5.78 -2.18
C TYR A 145 5.83 -6.76 -3.27
N ASP A 146 7.14 -6.81 -3.53
CA ASP A 146 7.84 -7.58 -4.58
C ASP A 146 6.99 -8.14 -5.74
N ILE A 147 6.85 -7.32 -6.77
CA ILE A 147 6.18 -7.63 -8.03
C ILE A 147 7.21 -7.56 -9.15
N SER A 148 7.48 -8.68 -9.82
CA SER A 148 8.49 -8.75 -10.88
C SER A 148 7.93 -9.41 -12.14
N TYR A 149 8.50 -9.07 -13.29
CA TYR A 149 8.18 -9.75 -14.54
C TYR A 149 9.20 -10.85 -14.79
N ASP A 150 8.73 -12.09 -14.91
CA ASP A 150 9.55 -13.22 -15.30
C ASP A 150 9.59 -13.32 -16.83
N ASN A 151 10.78 -13.19 -17.41
CA ASN A 151 10.98 -13.30 -18.85
C ASN A 151 10.86 -14.74 -19.37
N THR A 152 11.13 -15.73 -18.53
CA THR A 152 11.03 -17.16 -18.86
C THR A 152 9.57 -17.53 -19.03
N GLN A 153 8.73 -17.14 -18.07
CA GLN A 153 7.31 -17.46 -18.05
C GLN A 153 6.42 -16.37 -18.67
N ARG A 154 7.03 -15.26 -19.10
CA ARG A 154 6.39 -14.10 -19.75
C ARG A 154 5.20 -13.54 -18.97
N ARG A 155 5.31 -13.50 -17.63
CA ARG A 155 4.23 -13.07 -16.72
C ARG A 155 4.74 -12.35 -15.48
N TYR A 156 3.86 -11.60 -14.83
CA TYR A 156 4.17 -10.97 -13.55
C TYR A 156 3.95 -11.95 -12.40
N PHE A 157 4.92 -11.97 -11.48
CA PHE A 157 4.87 -12.65 -10.20
C PHE A 157 4.75 -11.65 -9.07
N MET A 158 4.10 -12.08 -7.98
CA MET A 158 4.08 -11.37 -6.72
C MET A 158 4.40 -12.35 -5.59
N TRP A 159 5.25 -11.95 -4.65
CA TRP A 159 5.42 -12.70 -3.41
C TRP A 159 4.34 -12.29 -2.42
N GLU A 160 3.49 -13.24 -2.02
CA GLU A 160 2.49 -12.98 -0.99
C GLU A 160 3.14 -12.91 0.39
N ASP A 161 3.21 -11.70 0.95
CA ASP A 161 3.34 -11.50 2.39
C ASP A 161 2.10 -10.76 2.90
N ASN A 162 1.12 -11.55 3.33
CA ASN A 162 -0.13 -11.05 3.91
C ASN A 162 0.01 -10.78 5.43
N GLY A 163 1.21 -10.92 5.99
CA GLY A 163 1.48 -10.73 7.42
C GLY A 163 1.64 -9.27 7.83
N LEU A 164 1.60 -9.03 9.15
CA LEU A 164 2.05 -7.76 9.72
C LEU A 164 3.57 -7.65 9.50
N ARG A 165 4.00 -6.70 8.68
CA ARG A 165 5.43 -6.44 8.48
C ARG A 165 6.00 -5.73 9.72
N GLU A 166 6.90 -6.42 10.42
CA GLU A 166 7.57 -5.89 11.61
C GLU A 166 8.57 -4.78 11.29
N ASP A 167 9.14 -4.79 10.09
CA ASP A 167 10.06 -3.77 9.59
C ASP A 167 9.80 -3.50 8.10
N PHE A 168 9.80 -2.22 7.72
CA PHE A 168 9.70 -1.80 6.32
C PHE A 168 11.07 -1.60 5.66
N GLY A 169 12.17 -1.75 6.39
CA GLY A 169 13.53 -1.45 5.95
C GLY A 169 13.75 0.05 5.73
N VAL A 170 13.03 0.89 6.48
CA VAL A 170 13.03 2.35 6.30
C VAL A 170 13.78 3.08 7.40
N TYR A 171 14.47 4.16 7.02
CA TYR A 171 15.26 4.96 7.93
C TYR A 171 15.26 6.43 7.51
N ARG A 172 15.67 7.33 8.42
CA ARG A 172 15.85 8.74 8.09
C ARG A 172 17.31 9.05 7.82
N GLU A 173 17.56 9.78 6.73
CA GLU A 173 18.88 10.30 6.38
C GLU A 173 18.73 11.71 5.81
N ASN A 174 19.48 12.68 6.36
CA ASN A 174 19.42 14.08 5.93
C ASN A 174 17.99 14.64 5.85
N GLY A 175 17.16 14.28 6.84
CA GLY A 175 15.77 14.69 6.94
C GLY A 175 14.79 13.96 6.01
N LYS A 176 15.27 13.15 5.07
CA LYS A 176 14.47 12.38 4.11
C LYS A 176 14.22 10.97 4.63
N LEU A 177 13.05 10.41 4.32
CA LEU A 177 12.74 9.01 4.57
C LEU A 177 13.28 8.17 3.41
N LYS A 178 14.04 7.11 3.70
CA LYS A 178 14.64 6.21 2.72
C LYS A 178 14.27 4.76 3.03
N ARG A 179 14.37 3.89 2.02
CA ARG A 179 14.24 2.44 2.14
C ARG A 179 15.44 1.74 1.50
N ILE A 180 15.98 0.71 2.16
CA ILE A 180 17.05 -0.17 1.64
C ILE A 180 16.49 -1.17 0.62
#